data_AF-A0A9X0R445-F1
#
_entry.id   AF-A0A9X0R445-F1
#
_cell.length_a   1.000
_cell.length_b   1.000
_cell.length_c   1.000
_cell.angle_alpha   90.00
_cell.angle_beta   90.00
_cell.angle_gamma   90.00
#
_symmetry.space_group_name_H-M   'P 1'
#
loop_
_entity.id
_entity.type
_entity.pdbx_description
1 polymer ?
#
loop_
_entity_poly.entity_id
_entity_poly.type
_entity_poly.pdbx_seq_one_letter_code
_entity_poly.pdbx_strand_id
1 'polypeptide(L)'
;MELWDAAFIDLLGPGYIRFDADGGGEFAFGAVQGEIDGHPGGESIHFTWEGSDEMDHASDDGDAQLEADGTITGEICFHRGDESAFKARRW
;
A
#
# COMPACT_ATOMS: atom_id res chain seq x y z
N MET A 1 -1.69 -9.50 -3.76
CA MET A 1 -0.32 -9.14 -3.32
C MET A 1 0.53 -10.40 -3.46
N GLU A 2 1.86 -10.29 -3.40
CA GLU A 2 2.75 -11.45 -3.58
C GLU A 2 2.71 -12.40 -2.40
N LEU A 3 2.82 -11.88 -1.17
CA LEU A 3 2.94 -12.71 0.04
C LEU A 3 1.61 -13.22 0.59
N TRP A 4 0.53 -12.47 0.38
CA TRP A 4 -0.78 -12.77 0.97
C TRP A 4 -1.81 -13.17 -0.09
N ASP A 5 -2.62 -14.17 0.25
CA ASP A 5 -3.74 -14.60 -0.60
C ASP A 5 -4.94 -13.65 -0.53
N ALA A 6 -5.91 -13.85 -1.41
CA ALA A 6 -7.10 -13.00 -1.47
C ALA A 6 -7.94 -13.05 -0.19
N ALA A 7 -7.98 -14.20 0.51
CA ALA A 7 -8.76 -14.33 1.73
C ALA A 7 -8.16 -13.52 2.87
N PHE A 8 -6.83 -13.46 2.96
CA PHE A 8 -6.14 -12.58 3.89
C PHE A 8 -6.31 -11.11 3.49
N ILE A 9 -6.08 -10.75 2.23
CA ILE A 9 -6.19 -9.36 1.76
C ILE A 9 -7.59 -8.79 2.07
N ASP A 10 -8.63 -9.59 1.90
CA ASP A 10 -10.02 -9.15 2.09
C ASP A 10 -10.57 -9.41 3.51
N LEU A 11 -9.73 -9.77 4.49
CA LEU A 11 -10.14 -10.27 5.81
C LEU A 11 -11.09 -9.29 6.56
N LEU A 12 -10.77 -8.00 6.56
CA LEU A 12 -11.57 -6.95 7.22
C LEU A 12 -12.39 -6.09 6.24
N GLY A 13 -12.36 -6.43 4.95
CA GLY A 13 -12.94 -5.67 3.85
C GLY A 13 -12.01 -5.68 2.62
N PRO A 14 -12.47 -5.22 1.45
CA PRO A 14 -11.67 -5.23 0.24
C PRO A 14 -10.34 -4.50 0.44
N GLY A 15 -9.24 -5.17 0.10
CA GLY A 15 -7.92 -4.55 0.16
C GLY A 15 -7.82 -3.38 -0.82
N TYR A 16 -7.28 -2.24 -0.38
CA TYR A 16 -7.10 -1.05 -1.20
C TYR A 16 -5.86 -0.25 -0.83
N ILE A 17 -5.42 0.57 -1.77
CA ILE A 17 -4.45 1.64 -1.56
C ILE A 17 -4.93 2.86 -2.34
N ARG A 18 -4.95 4.03 -1.68
CA ARG A 18 -5.34 5.32 -2.26
C ARG A 18 -4.18 6.28 -2.13
N PHE A 19 -3.87 6.95 -3.24
CA PHE A 19 -2.93 8.06 -3.28
C PHE A 19 -3.70 9.35 -3.57
N ASP A 20 -3.48 10.37 -2.75
CA ASP A 20 -4.05 11.69 -2.89
C ASP A 20 -3.10 12.59 -3.70
N ALA A 21 -3.65 13.66 -4.32
CA ALA A 21 -2.90 14.48 -5.27
C ALA A 21 -1.75 15.28 -4.65
N ASP A 22 -1.74 15.43 -3.32
CA ASP A 22 -0.72 16.12 -2.53
C ASP A 22 0.39 15.19 -2.02
N GLY A 23 0.35 13.90 -2.38
CA GLY A 23 1.31 12.89 -1.90
C GLY A 23 0.87 12.16 -0.63
N GLY A 24 -0.27 12.52 -0.06
CA GLY A 24 -0.89 11.77 1.01
C GLY A 24 -1.60 10.51 0.52
N GLY A 25 -2.26 9.82 1.44
CA GLY A 25 -3.09 8.68 1.11
C GLY A 25 -3.31 7.73 2.28
N GLU A 26 -3.87 6.57 1.98
CA GLU A 26 -4.04 5.51 2.96
C GLU A 26 -4.18 4.16 2.26
N PHE A 27 -3.94 3.08 2.99
CA PHE A 27 -4.22 1.73 2.53
C PHE A 27 -4.79 0.87 3.64
N ALA A 28 -5.46 -0.20 3.25
CA ALA A 28 -5.83 -1.29 4.15
C ALA A 28 -5.84 -2.63 3.40
N PHE A 29 -5.36 -3.69 4.04
CA PHE A 29 -5.53 -5.08 3.62
C PHE A 29 -5.32 -5.98 4.83
N GLY A 30 -6.07 -7.09 4.91
CA GLY A 30 -5.97 -7.94 6.10
C GLY A 30 -6.31 -7.19 7.38
N ALA A 31 -5.42 -7.28 8.37
CA ALA A 31 -5.47 -6.50 9.62
C ALA A 31 -4.47 -5.32 9.62
N VAL A 32 -3.97 -4.94 8.44
CA VAL A 32 -3.03 -3.84 8.24
C VAL A 32 -3.76 -2.61 7.73
N GLN A 33 -3.45 -1.45 8.31
CA GLN A 33 -3.87 -0.15 7.82
C GLN A 33 -2.74 0.86 8.00
N GLY A 34 -2.62 1.81 7.08
CA GLY A 34 -1.58 2.85 7.18
C GLY A 34 -1.97 4.13 6.44
N GLU A 35 -1.56 5.26 7.03
CA GLU A 35 -1.57 6.57 6.38
C GLU A 35 -0.28 6.75 5.59
N ILE A 36 -0.37 7.32 4.39
CA ILE A 36 0.73 7.50 3.45
C ILE A 36 1.18 8.97 3.50
N ASP A 37 2.49 9.18 3.54
CA ASP A 37 3.15 10.46 3.29
C ASP A 37 4.28 10.24 2.27
N GLY A 38 4.15 10.83 1.10
CA GLY A 38 5.09 10.66 0.00
C GLY A 38 5.23 11.89 -0.88
N HIS A 39 6.11 11.78 -1.87
CA HIS A 39 6.33 12.82 -2.87
C HIS A 39 6.07 12.24 -4.26
N PRO A 40 4.96 12.62 -4.92
CA PRO A 40 4.66 12.13 -6.26
C PRO A 40 5.66 12.67 -7.29
N GLY A 41 6.09 11.79 -8.18
CA GLY A 41 7.07 12.03 -9.24
C GLY A 41 6.54 11.58 -10.60
N GLY A 42 5.67 12.38 -11.21
CA GLY A 42 5.05 12.02 -12.48
C GLY A 42 4.02 10.90 -12.30
N GLU A 43 4.32 9.72 -12.82
CA GLU A 43 3.46 8.53 -12.71
C GLU A 43 3.89 7.60 -11.56
N SER A 44 4.92 7.96 -10.79
CA SER A 44 5.36 7.20 -9.62
C SER A 44 5.24 7.99 -8.33
N ILE A 45 5.33 7.28 -7.21
CA ILE A 45 5.46 7.84 -5.87
C ILE A 45 6.36 6.94 -5.04
N HIS A 46 7.31 7.54 -4.32
CA HIS A 46 7.93 6.92 -3.15
C HIS A 46 7.27 7.51 -1.92
N PHE A 47 6.95 6.67 -0.95
CA PHE A 47 6.23 7.07 0.23
C PHE A 47 6.73 6.35 1.48
N THR A 48 6.54 7.00 2.62
CA THR A 48 6.55 6.36 3.93
C THR A 48 5.12 6.16 4.39
N TRP A 49 4.91 5.23 5.31
CA TRP A 49 3.60 5.01 5.92
C TRP A 49 3.71 4.71 7.41
N GLU A 50 2.67 5.06 8.15
CA GLU A 50 2.52 4.76 9.57
C GLU A 50 1.10 4.27 9.86
N GLY A 51 0.97 3.26 10.72
CA GLY A 51 -0.31 2.71 11.10
C GLY A 51 -0.20 1.51 12.02
N SER A 52 -0.93 0.44 11.70
CA SER A 52 -0.98 -0.75 12.55
C SER A 52 -1.14 -2.04 11.76
N ASP A 53 -0.55 -3.12 12.28
CA ASP A 53 -0.78 -4.51 11.92
C ASP A 53 -1.31 -5.25 13.16
N GLU A 54 -2.51 -5.83 13.09
CA GLU A 54 -3.15 -6.54 14.20
C GLU A 54 -3.24 -5.73 15.52
N MET A 55 -3.43 -4.41 15.42
CA MET A 55 -3.43 -3.43 16.53
C MET A 55 -2.06 -3.07 17.09
N ASP A 56 -0.98 -3.71 16.63
CA ASP A 56 0.38 -3.30 16.95
C ASP A 56 0.85 -2.24 15.96
N HIS A 57 1.67 -1.29 16.44
CA HIS A 57 2.23 -0.24 15.58
C HIS A 57 3.08 -0.85 14.48
N ALA A 58 2.86 -0.38 13.25
CA ALA A 58 3.63 -0.77 12.08
C ALA A 58 3.88 0.47 11.20
N SER A 59 5.02 0.47 10.53
CA SER A 59 5.46 1.54 9.64
C SER A 59 6.58 1.04 8.74
N ASP A 60 6.71 1.56 7.53
CA ASP A 60 7.96 1.55 6.76
C ASP A 60 7.80 2.46 5.53
N ASP A 61 8.48 2.15 4.43
CA ASP A 61 8.30 2.76 3.12
C ASP A 61 7.69 1.82 2.07
N GLY A 62 7.51 2.38 0.87
CA GLY A 62 7.09 1.67 -0.32
C GLY A 62 7.16 2.58 -1.54
N ASP A 63 6.81 1.99 -2.68
CA ASP A 63 6.67 2.72 -3.92
C ASP A 63 5.44 2.27 -4.70
N ALA A 64 5.03 3.10 -5.64
CA ALA A 64 4.00 2.76 -6.61
C ALA A 64 4.25 3.45 -7.94
N GLN A 65 3.88 2.77 -9.01
CA GLN A 65 3.92 3.22 -10.40
C GLN A 65 2.52 3.04 -11.01
N LEU A 66 1.99 4.10 -11.62
CA LEU A 66 0.82 4.05 -12.47
C LEU A 66 1.22 3.52 -13.85
N GLU A 67 0.57 2.44 -14.25
CA GLU A 67 0.78 1.78 -15.53
C GLU A 67 -0.12 2.37 -16.62
N ALA A 68 0.29 2.20 -17.88
CA ALA A 68 -0.46 2.70 -19.04
C ALA A 68 -1.89 2.13 -19.16
N ASP A 69 -2.15 0.96 -18.57
CA ASP A 69 -3.49 0.32 -18.51
C ASP A 69 -4.37 0.84 -17.35
N GLY A 70 -3.86 1.79 -16.56
CA GLY A 70 -4.52 2.36 -15.39
C GLY A 70 -4.44 1.47 -14.14
N THR A 71 -3.65 0.40 -14.16
CA THR A 71 -3.31 -0.36 -12.96
C THR A 71 -2.17 0.31 -12.20
N ILE A 72 -2.05 0.00 -10.92
CA ILE A 72 -0.91 0.44 -10.10
C ILE A 72 -0.13 -0.81 -9.70
N THR A 73 1.19 -0.76 -9.82
CA THR A 73 2.10 -1.76 -9.26
C THR A 73 3.11 -1.10 -8.34
N GLY A 74 3.62 -1.83 -7.37
CA GLY A 74 4.59 -1.29 -6.43
C GLY A 74 4.95 -2.29 -5.36
N GLU A 75 5.68 -1.81 -4.36
CA GLU A 75 6.10 -2.57 -3.19
C GLU A 75 5.62 -1.89 -1.91
N ILE A 76 5.30 -2.69 -0.92
CA ILE A 76 5.06 -2.24 0.45
C ILE A 76 5.97 -3.00 1.40
N CYS A 77 6.70 -2.27 2.23
CA CYS A 77 7.64 -2.80 3.19
C CYS A 77 7.10 -2.65 4.61
N PHE A 78 7.55 -3.52 5.50
CA PHE A 78 7.32 -3.46 6.94
C PHE A 78 8.65 -3.37 7.66
N HIS A 79 8.80 -2.45 8.62
CA HIS A 79 10.07 -2.25 9.28
C HIS A 79 10.54 -3.52 9.98
N ARG A 80 11.64 -4.10 9.49
CA ARG A 80 12.18 -5.41 9.94
C ARG A 80 11.20 -6.58 9.77
N GLY A 81 10.27 -6.45 8.85
CA GLY A 81 9.27 -7.44 8.51
C GLY A 81 9.38 -7.84 7.05
N ASP A 82 8.22 -8.06 6.47
CA ASP A 82 8.07 -8.51 5.10
C ASP A 82 8.15 -7.35 4.09
N GLU A 83 8.53 -7.69 2.87
CA GLU A 83 8.45 -6.84 1.69
C GLU A 83 7.56 -7.55 0.67
N SER A 84 6.49 -6.90 0.21
CA SER A 84 5.55 -7.53 -0.73
C SER A 84 5.29 -6.63 -1.93
N ALA A 85 5.49 -7.18 -3.12
CA ALA A 85 4.95 -6.58 -4.32
C ALA A 85 3.41 -6.61 -4.32
N PHE A 86 2.79 -5.60 -4.92
CA PHE A 86 1.35 -5.53 -5.12
C PHE A 86 0.99 -5.08 -6.54
N LYS A 87 -0.23 -5.43 -6.94
CA LYS A 87 -0.90 -4.89 -8.12
C LYS A 87 -2.33 -4.54 -7.76
N ALA A 88 -2.72 -3.30 -8.00
CA ALA A 88 -4.06 -2.78 -7.76
C ALA A 88 -4.70 -2.33 -9.07
N ARG A 89 -6.03 -2.37 -9.11
CA ARG A 89 -6.84 -1.82 -10.19
C ARG A 89 -7.70 -0.72 -9.61
N ARG A 90 -8.03 0.28 -10.43
CA ARG A 90 -8.98 1.30 -10.03
C ARG A 90 -10.32 0.67 -9.65
N TRP A 91 -10.80 1.01 -8.46
CA TRP A 91 -12.11 0.66 -7.91
C TRP A 91 -13.13 1.75 -8.27
#